data_AF-A0A7M3WTW9-F1
#
_entry.id   AF-A0A7M3WTW9-F1
#
_cell.length_a   1.000
_cell.length_b   1.000
_cell.length_c   1.000
_cell.angle_alpha   90.00
_cell.angle_beta   90.00
_cell.angle_gamma   90.00
#
_symmetry.space_group_name_H-M   'P 1'
#
loop_
_entity.id
_entity.type
_entity.pdbx_description
1 polymer ?
#
loop_
_entity_poly.entity_id
_entity_poly.type
_entity_poly.pdbx_seq_one_letter_code
_entity_poly.pdbx_strand_id
1 'polypeptide(L)'
;RAEAEQAHAEAVKEENEVREALEGSNSDVAGLARAVQACEGEIEHARGALANAQSDVDRSATAGELLLEERQKAEEALAGAKMQVAESELQGEEIKAMAAGTDRESLARDLTAAQRKESTLVEEANAVETRLRDVERQLARARTTMESNSGATGLTGGAAAVLQARDAGHLDGIFGTIAELCAPKDEAHSTALSTAIGGGMMSVVVETDEVAAKAIRWLKQNNAGRATFL
;
A
#
# COMPACT_ATOMS: atom_id res chain seq x y z
N ARG A 1 -84.94 20.70 -123.49
CA ARG A 1 -85.57 21.19 -122.24
C ARG A 1 -85.67 20.05 -121.23
N ALA A 2 -86.28 18.91 -121.60
CA ALA A 2 -86.34 17.71 -120.74
C ALA A 2 -84.96 17.12 -120.36
N GLU A 3 -83.99 17.02 -121.30
CA GLU A 3 -82.65 16.49 -120.98
C GLU A 3 -81.85 17.38 -120.01
N ALA A 4 -82.04 18.70 -120.09
CA ALA A 4 -81.39 19.65 -119.18
C ALA A 4 -82.01 19.62 -117.77
N GLU A 5 -83.32 19.37 -117.68
CA GLU A 5 -84.01 19.19 -116.39
C GLU A 5 -83.61 17.86 -115.72
N GLN A 6 -83.40 16.80 -116.50
CA GLN A 6 -82.93 15.50 -116.00
C GLN A 6 -81.48 15.57 -115.51
N ALA A 7 -80.57 16.20 -116.27
CA ALA A 7 -79.19 16.41 -115.85
C ALA A 7 -79.07 17.32 -114.61
N HIS A 8 -79.94 18.32 -114.47
CA HIS A 8 -80.00 19.17 -113.27
C HIS A 8 -80.49 18.38 -112.05
N ALA A 9 -81.50 17.53 -112.21
CA ALA A 9 -81.99 16.68 -111.12
C ALA A 9 -80.93 15.65 -110.66
N GLU A 10 -80.16 15.09 -111.60
CA GLU A 10 -79.07 14.15 -111.29
C GLU A 10 -77.91 14.85 -110.58
N ALA A 11 -77.51 16.06 -111.03
CA ALA A 11 -76.48 16.87 -110.36
C ALA A 11 -76.90 17.30 -108.95
N VAL A 12 -78.16 17.67 -108.73
CA VAL A 12 -78.69 18.00 -107.38
C VAL A 12 -78.69 16.77 -106.48
N LYS A 13 -78.93 15.57 -107.04
CA LYS A 13 -78.87 14.32 -106.29
C LYS A 13 -77.44 14.00 -105.86
N GLU A 14 -76.47 14.09 -106.77
CA GLU A 14 -75.04 13.92 -106.46
C GLU A 14 -74.55 14.97 -105.45
N GLU A 15 -74.96 16.23 -105.58
CA GLU A 15 -74.62 17.30 -104.62
C GLU A 15 -75.16 17.00 -103.22
N ASN A 16 -76.39 16.49 -103.10
CA ASN A 16 -76.97 16.08 -101.82
C ASN A 16 -76.25 14.86 -101.22
N GLU A 17 -75.88 13.86 -102.03
CA GLU A 17 -75.13 12.69 -101.56
C GLU A 17 -73.72 13.10 -101.06
N VAL A 18 -73.03 13.99 -101.78
CA VAL A 18 -71.72 14.54 -101.35
C VAL A 18 -71.87 15.38 -100.08
N ARG A 19 -72.95 16.16 -99.97
CA ARG A 19 -73.23 16.97 -98.78
C ARG A 19 -73.52 16.11 -97.56
N GLU A 20 -74.34 15.06 -97.68
CA GLU A 20 -74.59 14.11 -96.59
C GLU A 20 -73.30 13.38 -96.17
N ALA A 21 -72.46 13.00 -97.13
CA ALA A 21 -71.15 12.40 -96.84
C ALA A 21 -70.20 13.37 -96.13
N LEU A 22 -70.21 14.66 -96.51
CA LEU A 22 -69.44 15.72 -95.85
C LEU A 22 -69.97 16.00 -94.43
N GLU A 23 -71.29 16.07 -94.24
CA GLU A 23 -71.91 16.25 -92.93
C GLU A 23 -71.61 15.05 -92.00
N GLY A 24 -71.66 13.82 -92.53
CA GLY A 24 -71.24 12.60 -91.83
C GLY A 24 -69.76 12.63 -91.44
N SER A 25 -68.86 12.93 -92.39
CA SER A 25 -67.43 13.04 -92.14
C SER A 25 -67.10 14.13 -91.11
N ASN A 26 -67.81 15.25 -91.13
CA ASN A 26 -67.58 16.33 -90.17
C ASN A 26 -68.04 15.94 -88.76
N SER A 27 -69.12 15.14 -88.67
CA SER A 27 -69.58 14.56 -87.40
C SER A 27 -68.61 13.53 -86.83
N ASP A 28 -68.00 12.71 -87.68
CA ASP A 28 -66.96 11.73 -87.30
C ASP A 28 -65.68 12.43 -86.84
N VAL A 29 -65.25 13.49 -87.54
CA VAL A 29 -64.11 14.33 -87.13
C VAL A 29 -64.36 14.98 -85.78
N ALA A 30 -65.57 15.49 -85.53
CA ALA A 30 -65.93 16.05 -84.22
C ALA A 30 -65.99 14.97 -83.12
N GLY A 31 -66.41 13.75 -83.45
CA GLY A 31 -66.38 12.59 -82.56
C GLY A 31 -64.96 12.19 -82.18
N LEU A 32 -64.08 12.06 -83.17
CA LEU A 32 -62.65 11.76 -82.99
C LEU A 32 -61.94 12.85 -82.19
N ALA A 33 -62.21 14.14 -82.46
CA ALA A 33 -61.62 15.24 -81.71
C ALA A 33 -61.98 15.20 -80.22
N ARG A 34 -63.23 14.88 -79.88
CA ARG A 34 -63.65 14.67 -78.47
C ARG A 34 -62.98 13.46 -77.84
N ALA A 35 -62.82 12.37 -78.59
CA ALA A 35 -62.12 11.17 -78.11
C ALA A 35 -60.63 11.45 -77.86
N VAL A 36 -59.96 12.19 -78.74
CA VAL A 36 -58.57 12.62 -78.55
C VAL A 36 -58.44 13.49 -77.31
N GLN A 37 -59.32 14.48 -77.12
CA GLN A 37 -59.30 15.33 -75.94
C GLN A 37 -59.54 14.55 -74.64
N ALA A 38 -60.43 13.55 -74.66
CA ALA A 38 -60.65 12.66 -73.52
C ALA A 38 -59.40 11.83 -73.20
N CYS A 39 -58.79 11.21 -74.22
CA CYS A 39 -57.54 10.47 -74.07
C CYS A 39 -56.39 11.35 -73.57
N GLU A 40 -56.28 12.59 -74.05
CA GLU A 40 -55.28 13.55 -73.57
C GLU A 40 -55.47 13.87 -72.08
N GLY A 41 -56.71 14.08 -71.64
CA GLY A 41 -57.03 14.28 -70.23
C GLY A 41 -56.71 13.07 -69.35
N GLU A 42 -56.99 11.86 -69.84
CA GLU A 42 -56.62 10.62 -69.15
C GLU A 42 -55.09 10.45 -69.05
N ILE A 43 -54.35 10.81 -70.12
CA ILE A 43 -52.88 10.80 -70.13
C ILE A 43 -52.31 11.80 -69.13
N GLU A 44 -52.86 13.03 -69.06
CA GLU A 44 -52.42 14.01 -68.06
C GLU A 44 -52.70 13.54 -66.64
N HIS A 45 -53.88 12.96 -66.38
CA HIS A 45 -54.20 12.40 -65.07
C HIS A 45 -53.26 11.25 -64.69
N ALA A 46 -52.99 10.33 -65.62
CA ALA A 46 -52.06 9.23 -65.41
C ALA A 46 -50.62 9.73 -65.16
N ARG A 47 -50.18 10.77 -65.88
CA ARG A 47 -48.87 11.42 -65.66
C ARG A 47 -48.79 12.09 -64.29
N GLY A 48 -49.85 12.78 -63.85
CA GLY A 48 -49.92 13.36 -62.51
C GLY A 48 -49.86 12.29 -61.42
N ALA A 49 -50.62 11.21 -61.57
CA ALA A 49 -50.59 10.07 -60.64
C ALA A 49 -49.21 9.41 -60.58
N LEU A 50 -48.55 9.23 -61.73
CA LEU A 50 -47.19 8.70 -61.81
C LEU A 50 -46.18 9.61 -61.11
N ALA A 51 -46.24 10.91 -61.33
CA ALA A 51 -45.34 11.88 -60.69
C ALA A 51 -45.50 11.87 -59.15
N ASN A 52 -46.74 11.78 -58.66
CA ASN A 52 -47.00 11.66 -57.22
C ASN A 52 -46.44 10.34 -56.66
N ALA A 53 -46.68 9.22 -57.34
CA ALA A 53 -46.15 7.92 -56.93
C ALA A 53 -44.61 7.90 -56.93
N GLN A 54 -43.96 8.55 -57.92
CA GLN A 54 -42.51 8.70 -57.96
C GLN A 54 -42.00 9.54 -56.78
N SER A 55 -42.67 10.65 -56.47
CA SER A 55 -42.32 11.48 -55.32
C SER A 55 -42.43 10.72 -53.99
N ASP A 56 -43.45 9.89 -53.83
CA ASP A 56 -43.63 9.06 -52.64
C ASP A 56 -42.59 7.93 -52.55
N VAL A 57 -42.21 7.33 -53.69
CA VAL A 57 -41.10 6.36 -53.75
C VAL A 57 -39.80 7.03 -53.33
N ASP A 58 -39.46 8.21 -53.86
CA ASP A 58 -38.23 8.93 -53.52
C ASP A 58 -38.20 9.33 -52.03
N ARG A 59 -39.34 9.76 -51.48
CA ARG A 59 -39.46 10.02 -50.03
C ARG A 59 -39.27 8.76 -49.20
N SER A 60 -39.84 7.64 -49.62
CA SER A 60 -39.67 6.36 -48.91
C SER A 60 -38.24 5.84 -48.99
N ALA A 61 -37.56 6.03 -50.12
CA ALA A 61 -36.17 5.65 -50.32
C ALA A 61 -35.24 6.46 -49.42
N THR A 62 -35.40 7.78 -49.40
CA THR A 62 -34.61 8.66 -48.52
C THR A 62 -34.86 8.39 -47.03
N ALA A 63 -36.12 8.13 -46.64
CA ALA A 63 -36.43 7.69 -45.27
C ALA A 63 -35.78 6.34 -44.93
N GLY A 64 -35.75 5.40 -45.88
CA GLY A 64 -35.10 4.10 -45.73
C GLY A 64 -33.58 4.22 -45.55
N GLU A 65 -32.92 5.09 -46.31
CA GLU A 65 -31.48 5.37 -46.16
C GLU A 65 -31.16 5.95 -44.78
N LEU A 66 -31.95 6.91 -44.30
CA LEU A 66 -31.75 7.49 -42.96
C LEU A 66 -31.94 6.47 -41.84
N LEU A 67 -32.96 5.60 -41.94
CA LEU A 67 -33.17 4.51 -40.98
C LEU A 67 -32.03 3.48 -41.00
N LEU A 68 -31.43 3.22 -42.17
CA LEU A 68 -30.26 2.34 -42.28
C LEU A 68 -29.04 2.95 -41.58
N GLU A 69 -28.80 4.25 -41.74
CA GLU A 69 -27.72 4.94 -41.01
C GLU A 69 -27.95 4.95 -39.50
N GLU A 70 -29.17 5.20 -39.04
CA GLU A 70 -29.52 5.16 -37.61
C GLU A 70 -29.33 3.74 -37.04
N ARG A 71 -29.76 2.72 -37.79
CA ARG A 71 -29.54 1.32 -37.42
C ARG A 71 -28.05 1.00 -37.31
N GLN A 72 -27.23 1.44 -38.25
CA GLN A 72 -25.79 1.20 -38.21
C GLN A 72 -25.16 1.86 -36.96
N LYS A 73 -25.50 3.11 -36.67
CA LYS A 73 -25.02 3.80 -35.45
C LYS A 73 -25.44 3.07 -34.17
N ALA A 74 -26.68 2.57 -34.13
CA ALA A 74 -27.17 1.80 -32.98
C ALA A 74 -26.43 0.45 -32.83
N GLU A 75 -26.11 -0.23 -33.93
CA GLU A 75 -25.34 -1.48 -33.90
C GLU A 75 -23.90 -1.26 -33.43
N GLU A 76 -23.25 -0.18 -33.87
CA GLU A 76 -21.91 0.21 -33.41
C GLU A 76 -21.91 0.54 -31.91
N ALA A 77 -22.91 1.31 -31.44
CA ALA A 77 -23.07 1.61 -30.02
C ALA A 77 -23.33 0.35 -29.18
N LEU A 78 -24.14 -0.58 -29.68
CA LEU A 78 -24.40 -1.86 -29.03
C LEU A 78 -23.14 -2.72 -28.93
N ALA A 79 -22.33 -2.76 -30.00
CA ALA A 79 -21.06 -3.47 -30.00
C ALA A 79 -20.09 -2.89 -28.96
N GLY A 80 -19.97 -1.56 -28.90
CA GLY A 80 -19.17 -0.86 -27.89
C GLY A 80 -19.64 -1.15 -26.46
N ALA A 81 -20.95 -1.11 -26.20
CA ALA A 81 -21.52 -1.42 -24.90
C ALA A 81 -21.27 -2.88 -24.48
N LYS A 82 -21.38 -3.84 -25.42
CA LYS A 82 -21.06 -5.26 -25.14
C LYS A 82 -19.60 -5.47 -24.78
N MET A 83 -18.68 -4.76 -25.46
CA MET A 83 -17.26 -4.81 -25.10
C MET A 83 -17.00 -4.25 -23.69
N GLN A 84 -17.62 -3.13 -23.33
CA GLN A 84 -17.49 -2.56 -21.98
C GLN A 84 -18.04 -3.49 -20.89
N VAL A 85 -19.16 -4.18 -21.15
CA VAL A 85 -19.73 -5.18 -20.23
C VAL A 85 -18.75 -6.34 -20.06
N ALA A 86 -18.23 -6.90 -21.16
CA ALA A 86 -17.26 -7.99 -21.09
C ALA A 86 -15.97 -7.60 -20.36
N GLU A 87 -15.47 -6.38 -20.58
CA GLU A 87 -14.31 -5.85 -19.85
C GLU A 87 -14.60 -5.70 -18.35
N SER A 88 -15.77 -5.18 -17.99
CA SER A 88 -16.17 -5.05 -16.58
C SER A 88 -16.36 -6.41 -15.90
N GLU A 89 -16.88 -7.41 -16.61
CA GLU A 89 -17.02 -8.78 -16.12
C GLU A 89 -15.65 -9.42 -15.86
N LEU A 90 -14.71 -9.28 -16.79
CA LEU A 90 -13.33 -9.75 -16.64
C LEU A 90 -12.64 -9.07 -15.45
N GLN A 91 -12.76 -7.74 -15.32
CA GLN A 91 -12.23 -7.02 -14.15
C GLN A 91 -12.87 -7.51 -12.84
N GLY A 92 -14.18 -7.79 -12.85
CA GLY A 92 -14.89 -8.37 -11.72
C GLY A 92 -14.40 -9.77 -11.34
N GLU A 93 -14.10 -10.61 -12.33
CA GLU A 93 -13.51 -11.93 -12.12
C GLU A 93 -12.07 -11.87 -11.62
N GLU A 94 -11.24 -10.97 -12.16
CA GLU A 94 -9.88 -10.72 -11.66
C GLU A 94 -9.88 -10.26 -10.20
N ILE A 95 -10.76 -9.33 -9.84
CA ILE A 95 -10.93 -8.88 -8.46
C ILE A 95 -11.37 -10.04 -7.56
N LYS A 96 -12.32 -10.87 -8.01
CA LYS A 96 -12.75 -12.06 -7.27
C LYS A 96 -11.62 -13.08 -7.13
N ALA A 97 -10.82 -13.29 -8.17
CA ALA A 97 -9.68 -14.20 -8.14
C ALA A 97 -8.58 -13.70 -7.18
N MET A 98 -8.27 -12.40 -7.20
CA MET A 98 -7.35 -11.78 -6.23
C MET A 98 -7.90 -11.84 -4.79
N ALA A 99 -9.21 -11.65 -4.62
CA ALA A 99 -9.87 -11.79 -3.32
C ALA A 99 -9.90 -13.25 -2.85
N ALA A 100 -10.00 -14.23 -3.75
CA ALA A 100 -9.93 -15.65 -3.41
C ALA A 100 -8.51 -16.11 -3.08
N GLY A 101 -7.48 -15.50 -3.67
CA GLY A 101 -6.07 -15.77 -3.37
C GLY A 101 -5.59 -15.17 -2.04
N THR A 102 -6.29 -14.17 -1.52
CA THR A 102 -6.03 -13.58 -0.21
C THR A 102 -7.15 -14.01 0.72
N ASP A 103 -7.00 -15.13 1.41
CA ASP A 103 -7.91 -15.51 2.50
C ASP A 103 -7.78 -14.43 3.59
N ARG A 104 -8.56 -13.35 3.41
CA ARG A 104 -8.53 -12.15 4.25
C ARG A 104 -8.85 -12.52 5.68
N GLU A 105 -9.60 -13.61 5.86
CA GLU A 105 -9.92 -14.18 7.15
C GLU A 105 -8.72 -14.91 7.75
N SER A 106 -7.99 -15.74 7.00
CA SER A 106 -6.74 -16.33 7.50
C SER A 106 -5.71 -15.26 7.82
N LEU A 107 -5.53 -14.25 6.96
CA LEU A 107 -4.57 -13.17 7.18
C LEU A 107 -4.94 -12.33 8.41
N ALA A 108 -6.23 -12.09 8.63
CA ALA A 108 -6.73 -11.41 9.83
C ALA A 108 -6.52 -12.26 11.10
N ARG A 109 -6.72 -13.58 11.02
CA ARG A 109 -6.43 -14.50 12.13
C ARG A 109 -4.93 -14.51 12.45
N ASP A 110 -4.07 -14.59 11.44
CA ASP A 110 -2.61 -14.58 11.58
C ASP A 110 -2.12 -13.26 12.16
N LEU A 111 -2.66 -12.13 11.71
CA LEU A 111 -2.37 -10.81 12.27
C LEU A 111 -2.76 -10.75 13.76
N THR A 112 -3.94 -11.23 14.11
CA THR A 112 -4.43 -11.23 15.49
C THR A 112 -3.57 -12.15 16.37
N ALA A 113 -3.17 -13.32 15.85
CA ALA A 113 -2.28 -14.25 16.54
C ALA A 113 -0.88 -13.64 16.76
N ALA A 114 -0.34 -12.96 15.75
CA ALA A 114 0.93 -12.26 15.84
C ALA A 114 0.90 -11.13 16.88
N GLN A 115 -0.15 -10.30 16.88
CA GLN A 115 -0.35 -9.23 17.87
C GLN A 115 -0.44 -9.77 19.30
N ARG A 116 -1.16 -10.87 19.51
CA ARG A 116 -1.20 -11.53 20.84
C ARG A 116 0.17 -12.01 21.26
N LYS A 117 0.91 -12.65 20.34
CA LYS A 117 2.26 -13.15 20.62
C LYS A 117 3.22 -12.01 20.94
N GLU A 118 3.14 -10.90 20.21
CA GLU A 118 3.90 -9.68 20.48
C GLU A 118 3.60 -9.13 21.88
N SER A 119 2.33 -8.97 22.24
CA SER A 119 1.93 -8.52 23.59
C SER A 119 2.51 -9.41 24.69
N THR A 120 2.44 -10.74 24.49
CA THR A 120 2.96 -11.71 25.45
C THR A 120 4.48 -11.60 25.59
N LEU A 121 5.21 -11.46 24.46
CA LEU A 121 6.66 -11.30 24.46
C LEU A 121 7.10 -9.98 25.12
N VAL A 122 6.34 -8.91 24.96
CA VAL A 122 6.60 -7.63 25.63
C VAL A 122 6.45 -7.77 27.15
N GLU A 123 5.41 -8.45 27.62
CA GLU A 123 5.22 -8.74 29.05
C GLU A 123 6.36 -9.60 29.61
N GLU A 124 6.76 -10.65 28.89
CA GLU A 124 7.88 -11.51 29.28
C GLU A 124 9.21 -10.73 29.32
N ALA A 125 9.47 -9.88 28.33
CA ALA A 125 10.66 -9.04 28.28
C ALA A 125 10.73 -8.09 29.48
N ASN A 126 9.61 -7.42 29.80
CA ASN A 126 9.52 -6.54 30.97
C ASN A 126 9.75 -7.30 32.29
N ALA A 127 9.22 -8.53 32.40
CA ALA A 127 9.41 -9.38 33.57
C ALA A 127 10.88 -9.81 33.73
N VAL A 128 11.54 -10.17 32.62
CA VAL A 128 12.98 -10.50 32.59
C VAL A 128 13.82 -9.28 32.97
N GLU A 129 13.53 -8.11 32.42
CA GLU A 129 14.25 -6.88 32.73
C GLU A 129 14.13 -6.50 34.21
N THR A 130 12.93 -6.65 34.79
CA THR A 130 12.70 -6.43 36.22
C THR A 130 13.54 -7.38 37.07
N ARG A 131 13.54 -8.68 36.74
CA ARG A 131 14.36 -9.69 37.44
C ARG A 131 15.85 -9.38 37.31
N LEU A 132 16.31 -8.97 36.13
CA LEU A 132 17.70 -8.60 35.90
C LEU A 132 18.12 -7.44 36.82
N ARG A 133 17.33 -6.38 36.88
CA ARG A 133 17.57 -5.23 37.77
C ARG A 133 17.63 -5.64 39.25
N ASP A 134 16.78 -6.56 39.68
CA ASP A 134 16.80 -7.07 41.06
C ASP A 134 18.05 -7.90 41.35
N VAL A 135 18.47 -8.77 40.43
CA VAL A 135 19.70 -9.56 40.56
C VAL A 135 20.93 -8.64 40.56
N GLU A 136 20.98 -7.63 39.71
CA GLU A 136 22.06 -6.63 39.70
C GLU A 136 22.15 -5.88 41.03
N ARG A 137 21.00 -5.49 41.61
CA ARG A 137 20.96 -4.87 42.95
C ARG A 137 21.46 -5.82 44.04
N GLN A 138 21.07 -7.09 43.99
CA GLN A 138 21.54 -8.09 44.95
C GLN A 138 23.05 -8.33 44.81
N LEU A 139 23.55 -8.43 43.57
CA LEU A 139 24.97 -8.56 43.28
C LEU A 139 25.77 -7.35 43.80
N ALA A 140 25.29 -6.14 43.56
CA ALA A 140 25.92 -4.92 44.06
C ALA A 140 26.00 -4.93 45.59
N ARG A 141 24.91 -5.29 46.28
CA ARG A 141 24.90 -5.42 47.75
C ARG A 141 25.88 -6.48 48.23
N ALA A 142 25.87 -7.67 47.62
CA ALA A 142 26.77 -8.76 47.98
C ALA A 142 28.24 -8.38 47.80
N ARG A 143 28.58 -7.67 46.72
CA ARG A 143 29.94 -7.12 46.50
C ARG A 143 30.34 -6.15 47.61
N THR A 144 29.48 -5.19 47.95
CA THR A 144 29.76 -4.25 49.05
C THR A 144 29.94 -4.97 50.39
N THR A 145 29.12 -5.99 50.67
CA THR A 145 29.27 -6.81 51.89
C THR A 145 30.54 -7.65 51.89
N MET A 146 30.92 -8.25 50.75
CA MET A 146 32.19 -8.99 50.64
C MET A 146 33.38 -8.09 50.85
N GLU A 147 33.38 -6.88 50.27
CA GLU A 147 34.43 -5.88 50.45
C GLU A 147 34.50 -5.35 51.90
N SER A 148 33.37 -5.34 52.61
CA SER A 148 33.32 -4.98 54.04
C SER A 148 33.76 -6.13 54.96
N ASN A 149 33.47 -7.38 54.60
CA ASN A 149 33.77 -8.57 55.41
C ASN A 149 35.18 -9.13 55.20
N SER A 150 35.87 -8.77 54.12
CA SER A 150 37.24 -9.20 53.85
C SER A 150 38.29 -8.53 54.76
N GLY A 151 37.88 -7.84 55.83
CA GLY A 151 38.78 -7.35 56.89
C GLY A 151 39.71 -6.21 56.48
N ALA A 152 39.69 -5.80 55.21
CA ALA A 152 40.48 -4.68 54.69
C ALA A 152 39.87 -3.30 55.04
N THR A 153 38.88 -3.26 55.94
CA THR A 153 38.22 -2.03 56.39
C THR A 153 39.16 -1.24 57.30
N GLY A 154 40.05 -0.47 56.68
CA GLY A 154 40.92 0.50 57.35
C GLY A 154 42.34 0.55 56.82
N LEU A 155 42.78 -0.46 56.06
CA LEU A 155 44.14 -0.52 55.54
C LEU A 155 44.27 0.27 54.23
N THR A 156 44.37 1.59 54.31
CA THR A 156 44.57 2.46 53.13
C THR A 156 46.01 2.95 53.05
N GLY A 157 46.57 3.00 51.84
CA GLY A 157 47.90 3.55 51.58
C GLY A 157 49.03 2.52 51.65
N GLY A 158 50.24 2.97 51.99
CA GLY A 158 51.45 2.15 51.83
C GLY A 158 51.51 0.89 52.70
N ALA A 159 50.85 0.87 53.86
CA ALA A 159 50.81 -0.32 54.72
C ALA A 159 50.11 -1.51 54.03
N ALA A 160 49.02 -1.25 53.29
CA ALA A 160 48.32 -2.30 52.55
C ALA A 160 49.12 -2.83 51.37
N ALA A 161 49.81 -1.94 50.65
CA ALA A 161 50.67 -2.36 49.56
C ALA A 161 51.85 -3.23 50.05
N VAL A 162 52.39 -2.94 51.23
CA VAL A 162 53.46 -3.74 51.85
C VAL A 162 52.96 -5.14 52.24
N LEU A 163 51.78 -5.25 52.85
CA LEU A 163 51.20 -6.57 53.17
C LEU A 163 50.86 -7.36 51.91
N GLN A 164 50.30 -6.72 50.88
CA GLN A 164 50.03 -7.38 49.61
C GLN A 164 51.33 -7.87 48.94
N ALA A 165 52.41 -7.08 49.01
CA ALA A 165 53.72 -7.47 48.50
C ALA A 165 54.35 -8.61 49.31
N ARG A 166 54.14 -8.66 50.63
CA ARG A 166 54.49 -9.80 51.49
C ARG A 166 53.75 -11.05 51.03
N ASP A 167 52.42 -10.97 50.90
CA ASP A 167 51.57 -12.11 50.56
C ASP A 167 51.83 -12.63 49.14
N ALA A 168 52.25 -11.75 48.24
CA ALA A 168 52.71 -12.09 46.89
C ALA A 168 54.16 -12.63 46.84
N GLY A 169 54.89 -12.66 47.97
CA GLY A 169 56.28 -13.13 48.05
C GLY A 169 57.32 -12.18 47.45
N HIS A 170 56.99 -10.89 47.30
CA HIS A 170 57.92 -9.87 46.80
C HIS A 170 58.78 -9.25 47.91
N LEU A 171 58.32 -9.30 49.16
CA LEU A 171 59.03 -8.79 50.32
C LEU A 171 59.00 -9.84 51.44
N ASP A 172 60.18 -10.23 51.90
CA ASP A 172 60.36 -11.17 53.02
C ASP A 172 60.74 -10.43 54.30
N GLY A 173 60.48 -11.05 55.46
CA GLY A 173 60.81 -10.49 56.78
C GLY A 173 59.80 -9.46 57.32
N ILE A 174 58.59 -9.39 56.74
CA ILE A 174 57.48 -8.58 57.24
C ILE A 174 56.56 -9.46 58.09
N PHE A 175 56.39 -9.13 59.37
CA PHE A 175 55.53 -9.91 60.26
C PHE A 175 54.05 -9.55 60.09
N GLY A 176 53.74 -8.27 59.92
CA GLY A 176 52.37 -7.79 59.79
C GLY A 176 52.20 -6.40 60.39
N THR A 177 50.98 -5.89 60.39
CA THR A 177 50.67 -4.64 61.11
C THR A 177 50.40 -4.91 62.59
N ILE A 178 50.51 -3.89 63.44
CA ILE A 178 50.11 -4.01 64.85
C ILE A 178 48.65 -4.49 64.96
N ALA A 179 47.76 -4.06 64.06
CA ALA A 179 46.38 -4.54 64.00
C ALA A 179 46.25 -6.06 63.78
N GLU A 180 47.14 -6.67 63.00
CA GLU A 180 47.16 -8.12 62.76
C GLU A 180 47.81 -8.90 63.91
N LEU A 181 48.80 -8.30 64.56
CA LEU A 181 49.66 -8.98 65.53
C LEU A 181 49.19 -8.84 66.98
N CYS A 182 48.40 -7.82 67.28
CA CYS A 182 47.97 -7.50 68.64
C CYS A 182 46.45 -7.53 68.76
N ALA A 183 45.94 -8.45 69.57
CA ALA A 183 44.56 -8.45 70.03
C ALA A 183 44.49 -8.13 71.54
N PRO A 184 43.49 -7.36 72.00
CA PRO A 184 43.30 -7.14 73.43
C PRO A 184 42.98 -8.48 74.12
N LYS A 185 43.47 -8.68 75.35
CA LYS A 185 43.15 -9.89 76.14
C LYS A 185 41.68 -9.95 76.56
N ASP A 186 41.00 -8.81 76.56
CA ASP A 186 39.58 -8.65 76.85
C ASP A 186 38.98 -7.69 75.82
N GLU A 187 37.94 -8.15 75.11
CA GLU A 187 37.27 -7.44 74.04
C GLU A 187 36.70 -6.09 74.50
N ALA A 188 36.34 -5.96 75.78
CA ALA A 188 35.87 -4.70 76.36
C ALA A 188 36.91 -3.57 76.28
N HIS A 189 38.20 -3.90 76.15
CA HIS A 189 39.29 -2.93 76.04
C HIS A 189 39.63 -2.58 74.58
N SER A 190 38.98 -3.18 73.59
CA SER A 190 39.28 -2.99 72.16
C SER A 190 39.24 -1.51 71.75
N THR A 191 38.18 -0.78 72.13
CA THR A 191 38.01 0.65 71.83
C THR A 191 39.04 1.54 72.53
N ALA A 192 39.42 1.21 73.76
CA ALA A 192 40.43 1.96 74.50
C ALA A 192 41.82 1.77 73.87
N LEU A 193 42.14 0.56 73.45
CA LEU A 193 43.40 0.21 72.79
C LEU A 193 43.51 0.88 71.40
N SER A 194 42.45 0.81 70.59
CA SER A 194 42.42 1.46 69.27
C SER A 194 42.55 2.97 69.38
N THR A 195 41.96 3.59 70.41
CA THR A 195 42.03 5.03 70.65
C THR A 195 43.41 5.46 71.15
N ALA A 196 44.04 4.68 72.03
CA ALA A 196 45.36 4.99 72.58
C ALA A 196 46.49 4.87 71.55
N ILE A 197 46.44 3.85 70.69
CA ILE A 197 47.44 3.61 69.64
C ILE A 197 47.14 4.47 68.39
N GLY A 198 45.86 4.71 68.10
CA GLY A 198 45.41 5.52 66.98
C GLY A 198 45.97 5.02 65.64
N GLY A 199 46.50 5.95 64.84
CA GLY A 199 47.11 5.63 63.54
C GLY A 199 48.34 4.72 63.61
N GLY A 200 48.90 4.50 64.80
CA GLY A 200 50.01 3.56 65.01
C GLY A 200 49.64 2.10 64.78
N MET A 201 48.34 1.75 64.82
CA MET A 201 47.84 0.39 64.57
C MET A 201 48.19 -0.12 63.16
N MET A 202 48.44 0.83 62.26
CA MET A 202 48.80 0.63 60.86
C MET A 202 50.30 0.48 60.61
N SER A 203 51.12 0.61 61.66
CA SER A 203 52.57 0.45 61.53
C SER A 203 52.91 -1.01 61.25
N VAL A 204 53.81 -1.23 60.30
CA VAL A 204 54.23 -2.54 59.84
C VAL A 204 55.44 -2.99 60.65
N VAL A 205 55.31 -4.10 61.36
CA VAL A 205 56.39 -4.72 62.13
C VAL A 205 57.26 -5.56 61.20
N VAL A 206 58.56 -5.31 61.20
CA VAL A 206 59.54 -6.01 60.36
C VAL A 206 60.64 -6.65 61.20
N GLU A 207 61.39 -7.58 60.60
CA GLU A 207 62.45 -8.32 61.30
C GLU A 207 63.70 -7.48 61.59
N THR A 208 64.10 -6.61 60.66
CA THR A 208 65.29 -5.76 60.80
C THR A 208 65.14 -4.43 60.05
N ASP A 209 65.97 -3.45 60.41
CA ASP A 209 66.07 -2.16 59.70
C ASP A 209 66.38 -2.31 58.21
N GLU A 210 67.12 -3.37 57.85
CA GLU A 210 67.43 -3.68 56.45
C GLU A 210 66.18 -4.09 55.66
N VAL A 211 65.26 -4.83 56.30
CA VAL A 211 63.96 -5.20 55.72
C VAL A 211 63.08 -3.96 55.56
N ALA A 212 63.03 -3.07 56.57
CA ALA A 212 62.33 -1.79 56.45
C ALA A 212 62.85 -0.98 55.25
N ALA A 213 64.17 -0.85 55.11
CA ALA A 213 64.79 -0.12 54.00
C ALA A 213 64.50 -0.74 52.62
N LYS A 214 64.39 -2.08 52.53
CA LYS A 214 63.94 -2.78 51.31
C LYS A 214 62.48 -2.47 51.00
N ALA A 215 61.60 -2.55 51.99
CA ALA A 215 60.17 -2.24 51.83
C ALA A 215 59.93 -0.78 51.42
N ILE A 216 60.66 0.18 52.01
CA ILE A 216 60.59 1.61 51.62
C ILE A 216 61.02 1.81 50.17
N ARG A 217 62.11 1.15 49.73
CA ARG A 217 62.55 1.22 48.32
C ARG A 217 61.51 0.64 47.38
N TRP A 218 60.91 -0.49 47.75
CA TRP A 218 59.85 -1.13 46.97
C TRP A 218 58.62 -0.23 46.84
N LEU A 219 58.18 0.39 47.95
CA LEU A 219 57.08 1.36 47.94
C LEU A 219 57.36 2.55 47.01
N LYS A 220 58.60 3.07 47.04
CA LYS A 220 59.03 4.19 46.18
C LYS A 220 59.06 3.80 44.71
N GLN A 221 59.53 2.61 44.36
CA GLN A 221 59.60 2.12 42.98
C GLN A 221 58.21 1.90 42.38
N ASN A 222 57.27 1.41 43.18
CA ASN A 222 55.91 1.11 42.74
C ASN A 222 54.91 2.26 42.98
N ASN A 223 55.41 3.42 43.44
CA ASN A 223 54.60 4.58 43.82
C ASN A 223 53.41 4.23 44.73
N ALA A 224 53.60 3.25 45.62
CA ALA A 224 52.54 2.55 46.34
C ALA A 224 52.19 3.19 47.69
N GLY A 225 52.61 4.45 47.91
CA GLY A 225 52.28 5.24 49.09
C GLY A 225 53.36 5.26 50.17
N ARG A 226 52.97 5.64 51.39
CA ARG A 226 53.85 5.75 52.58
C ARG A 226 53.38 4.79 53.67
N ALA A 227 54.33 4.22 54.40
CA ALA A 227 54.08 3.34 55.54
C ALA A 227 55.06 3.69 56.68
N THR A 228 54.63 3.41 57.90
CA THR A 228 55.48 3.48 59.10
C THR A 228 55.93 2.07 59.44
N PHE A 229 57.22 1.88 59.74
CA PHE A 229 57.81 0.60 60.07
C PHE A 229 58.30 0.60 61.53
N LEU A 230 58.19 -0.56 62.19
CA LEU A 230 58.63 -0.82 63.55
C LEU A 230 59.52 -2.05 63.60
#